data_AF-A0A4R5NMP5-F1
#
_entry.id   AF-A0A4R5NMP5-F1
#
_cell.length_a   1.000
_cell.length_b   1.000
_cell.length_c   1.000
_cell.angle_alpha   90.00
_cell.angle_beta   90.00
_cell.angle_gamma   90.00
#
_symmetry.space_group_name_H-M   'P 1'
#
loop_
_entity.id
_entity.type
_entity.pdbx_description
1 polymer ?
#
loop_
_entity_poly.entity_id
_entity_poly.type
_entity_poly.pdbx_seq_one_letter_code
_entity_poly.pdbx_strand_id
1 'polypeptide(L)'
;MNERRTLELPDALKAQLGVKSGEHVEVRIGADELKISTPKPVEVKKRRWGMIILTFVMSCVFLGYFMVRKIYQVSLVGSESVATMVLLLTTLSGLMSFMVVFVRLKRQSGSAVESVSWRNLPTVALAFALISFMLMAGLFWIAGRLFKGASFDLVTSTALFALMTSVEIQAINSLVPQLSSRLLTNIFIAVIVSGVILAMISNQNLYWWKHNLSFLGTNKAVDSWEFNLALFFSGLILLALVDYLFASLKRIFPKSRQLLVLRILLTLLAIDLGMVGAFPNNLEIHSLHTRLAGYLIFLILGLIFGIRWLLPDISTDFQHISWMIAAALLAGEILFQVVGYLSLTAFEIMAFLLAFSWLVMLFERLNDYLEPIQNQRYVIK
;
A
#
# COMPACT_ATOMS: atom_id res chain seq x y z
N MET A 1 -17.28 -29.34 1.08
CA MET A 1 -16.68 -30.39 0.24
C MET A 1 -15.46 -29.80 -0.45
N ASN A 2 -14.24 -30.20 -0.05
CA ASN A 2 -13.01 -29.79 -0.73
C ASN A 2 -12.95 -30.50 -2.07
N GLU A 3 -13.30 -29.83 -3.17
CA GLU A 3 -12.95 -30.31 -4.50
C GLU A 3 -11.42 -30.44 -4.57
N ARG A 4 -10.92 -31.67 -4.58
CA ARG A 4 -9.51 -31.93 -4.84
C ARG A 4 -9.23 -31.44 -6.26
N ARG A 5 -8.60 -30.27 -6.39
CA ARG A 5 -8.13 -29.72 -7.67
C ARG A 5 -7.03 -30.62 -8.23
N THR A 6 -7.44 -31.71 -8.90
CA THR A 6 -6.54 -32.66 -9.56
C THR A 6 -6.52 -32.39 -11.07
N LEU A 7 -5.33 -32.41 -11.66
CA LEU A 7 -5.13 -32.26 -13.10
C LEU A 7 -4.59 -33.58 -13.66
N GLU A 8 -5.35 -34.22 -14.54
CA GLU A 8 -4.87 -35.39 -15.30
C GLU A 8 -4.17 -34.90 -16.56
N LEU A 9 -2.87 -35.23 -16.69
CA LEU A 9 -2.05 -34.91 -17.85
C LEU A 9 -1.59 -36.20 -18.54
N PRO A 10 -1.56 -36.26 -19.88
CA PRO A 10 -0.93 -37.36 -20.59
C PRO A 10 0.53 -37.55 -20.17
N ASP A 11 1.02 -38.80 -20.14
CA ASP A 11 2.40 -39.09 -19.69
C ASP A 11 3.47 -38.37 -20.52
N ALA A 12 3.20 -38.11 -21.80
CA ALA A 12 4.09 -37.33 -22.66
C ALA A 12 4.23 -35.87 -22.19
N LEU A 13 3.14 -35.26 -21.70
CA LEU A 13 3.14 -33.90 -21.15
C LEU A 13 3.77 -33.87 -19.74
N LYS A 14 3.54 -34.89 -18.91
CA LYS A 14 4.25 -35.06 -17.62
C LYS A 14 5.77 -35.12 -17.83
N ALA A 15 6.22 -35.87 -18.84
CA ALA A 15 7.63 -35.97 -19.20
C ALA A 15 8.21 -34.65 -19.75
N GLN A 16 7.48 -33.92 -20.61
CA GLN A 16 7.91 -32.62 -21.12
C GLN A 16 7.98 -31.54 -20.04
N LEU A 17 7.04 -31.55 -19.09
CA LEU A 17 7.00 -30.62 -17.96
C LEU A 17 7.97 -31.03 -16.83
N GLY A 18 8.45 -32.29 -16.83
CA GLY A 18 9.36 -32.81 -15.81
C GLY A 18 8.69 -33.04 -14.44
N VAL A 19 7.40 -33.37 -14.42
CA VAL A 19 6.57 -33.49 -13.21
C VAL A 19 6.03 -34.92 -13.03
N LYS A 20 5.93 -35.38 -11.77
CA LYS A 20 5.38 -36.71 -11.42
C LYS A 20 3.96 -36.61 -10.84
N SER A 21 3.21 -37.72 -10.89
CA SER A 21 1.94 -37.83 -10.16
C SER A 21 2.16 -37.57 -8.66
N GLY A 22 1.33 -36.70 -8.08
CA GLY A 22 1.47 -36.20 -6.71
C GLY A 22 2.17 -34.85 -6.58
N GLU A 23 2.83 -34.34 -7.63
CA GLU A 23 3.45 -33.01 -7.60
C GLU A 23 2.45 -31.89 -7.93
N HIS A 24 2.71 -30.72 -7.35
CA HIS A 24 1.88 -29.52 -7.58
C HIS A 24 2.34 -28.77 -8.82
N VAL A 25 1.38 -28.40 -9.66
CA VAL A 25 1.57 -27.48 -10.79
C VAL A 25 0.73 -26.23 -10.61
N GLU A 26 1.26 -25.10 -11.07
CA GLU A 26 0.52 -23.86 -11.17
C GLU A 26 -0.05 -23.75 -12.58
N VAL A 27 -1.38 -23.72 -12.66
CA VAL A 27 -2.13 -23.52 -13.89
C VAL A 27 -2.57 -22.07 -13.95
N ARG A 28 -2.15 -21.35 -14.99
CA ARG A 28 -2.68 -20.05 -15.37
C ARG A 28 -3.67 -20.23 -16.50
N ILE A 29 -4.88 -19.72 -16.30
CA ILE A 29 -5.91 -19.63 -17.33
C ILE A 29 -5.89 -18.20 -17.85
N GLY A 30 -5.33 -18.01 -19.04
CA GLY A 30 -5.43 -16.76 -19.79
C GLY A 30 -6.71 -16.69 -20.61
N ALA A 31 -6.92 -15.60 -21.35
CA ALA A 31 -8.09 -15.44 -22.21
C ALA A 31 -8.14 -16.50 -23.34
N ASP A 32 -6.98 -16.87 -23.91
CA ASP A 32 -6.86 -17.83 -25.02
C ASP A 32 -5.77 -18.90 -24.80
N GLU A 33 -5.11 -18.92 -23.63
CA GLU A 33 -4.01 -19.85 -23.35
C GLU A 33 -4.12 -20.49 -21.96
N LEU A 34 -3.81 -21.78 -21.88
CA LEU A 34 -3.61 -22.49 -20.62
C LEU A 34 -2.11 -22.69 -20.41
N LYS A 35 -1.53 -21.98 -19.44
CA LYS A 35 -0.11 -22.10 -19.13
C LYS A 35 0.08 -22.90 -17.86
N ILE A 36 0.54 -24.14 -18.03
CA ILE A 36 0.92 -25.02 -16.93
C ILE A 36 2.41 -24.79 -16.67
N SER A 37 2.74 -24.42 -15.44
CA SER A 37 4.11 -24.26 -15.01
C SER A 37 4.38 -25.08 -13.76
N THR A 38 5.51 -25.79 -13.77
CA THR A 38 6.05 -26.32 -12.53
C THR A 38 6.53 -25.15 -11.69
N PRO A 39 6.25 -25.10 -10.38
CA PRO A 39 6.90 -24.14 -9.50
C PRO A 39 8.40 -24.46 -9.54
N LYS A 40 9.14 -23.74 -10.40
CA LYS A 40 10.60 -23.82 -10.38
C LYS A 40 11.00 -23.38 -8.97
N PRO A 41 11.80 -24.15 -8.23
CA PRO A 41 12.39 -23.64 -7.01
C PRO A 41 13.22 -22.43 -7.42
N VAL A 42 12.63 -21.23 -7.24
CA VAL A 42 13.34 -19.96 -7.40
C VAL A 42 14.63 -20.11 -6.63
N GLU A 43 15.78 -19.69 -7.19
CA GLU A 43 17.11 -19.82 -6.57
C GLU A 43 17.16 -19.21 -5.15
N VAL A 44 16.64 -19.92 -4.14
CA VAL A 44 16.49 -19.45 -2.76
C VAL A 44 17.87 -19.12 -2.19
N LYS A 45 18.89 -19.88 -2.63
CA LYS A 45 20.28 -19.74 -2.21
C LYS A 45 20.90 -18.40 -2.64
N LYS A 46 20.78 -17.99 -3.92
CA LYS A 46 21.32 -16.70 -4.40
C LYS A 46 20.58 -15.51 -3.79
N ARG A 47 19.28 -15.67 -3.50
CA ARG A 47 18.48 -14.64 -2.83
C ARG A 47 18.98 -14.34 -1.41
N ARG A 48 19.46 -15.36 -0.68
CA ARG A 48 19.90 -15.24 0.71
C ARG A 48 21.18 -14.42 0.88
N TRP A 49 22.15 -14.56 -0.01
CA TRP A 49 23.43 -13.85 0.08
C TRP A 49 23.32 -12.34 -0.12
N GLY A 50 22.50 -11.89 -1.07
CA GLY A 50 22.30 -10.44 -1.29
C GLY A 50 21.74 -9.72 -0.05
N MET A 51 20.86 -10.38 0.71
CA MET A 51 20.28 -9.83 1.94
C MET A 51 21.34 -9.69 3.04
N ILE A 52 22.18 -10.71 3.21
CA ILE A 52 23.25 -10.71 4.22
C ILE A 52 24.27 -9.62 3.90
N ILE A 53 24.67 -9.49 2.63
CA ILE A 53 25.62 -8.47 2.18
C ILE A 53 25.05 -7.06 2.43
N LEU A 54 23.79 -6.80 2.04
CA LEU A 54 23.18 -5.48 2.25
C LEU A 54 23.09 -5.12 3.73
N THR A 55 22.65 -6.05 4.57
CA THR A 55 22.58 -5.87 6.03
C THR A 55 23.96 -5.59 6.61
N PHE A 56 24.98 -6.35 6.19
CA PHE A 56 26.35 -6.19 6.65
C PHE A 56 26.92 -4.82 6.26
N VAL A 57 26.75 -4.41 5.00
CA VAL A 57 27.19 -3.09 4.51
C VAL A 57 26.53 -1.98 5.32
N MET A 58 25.22 -2.05 5.53
CA MET A 58 24.48 -1.03 6.27
C MET A 58 24.86 -1.00 7.75
N SER A 59 25.19 -2.16 8.33
CA SER A 59 25.71 -2.25 9.70
C SER A 59 27.11 -1.65 9.81
N CYS A 60 27.95 -1.79 8.78
CA CYS A 60 29.24 -1.11 8.72
C CYS A 60 29.08 0.42 8.61
N VAL A 61 28.09 0.91 7.85
CA VAL A 61 27.76 2.34 7.78
C VAL A 61 27.30 2.87 9.14
N PHE A 62 26.39 2.14 9.80
CA PHE A 62 25.93 2.45 11.16
C PHE A 62 27.11 2.55 12.13
N LEU A 63 27.94 1.51 12.18
CA LEU A 63 29.10 1.44 13.07
C LEU A 63 30.10 2.56 12.79
N GLY A 64 30.43 2.76 11.50
CA GLY A 64 31.34 3.81 11.04
C GLY A 64 30.87 5.21 11.42
N TYR A 65 29.57 5.50 11.28
CA TYR A 65 28.99 6.79 11.65
C TYR A 65 29.26 7.13 13.13
N PHE A 66 28.95 6.21 14.05
CA PHE A 66 29.11 6.45 15.48
C PHE A 66 30.59 6.45 15.92
N MET A 67 31.43 5.61 15.30
CA MET A 67 32.89 5.62 15.54
C MET A 67 33.52 6.96 15.16
N VAL A 68 33.21 7.50 13.98
CA VAL A 68 33.73 8.79 13.52
C VAL A 68 33.31 9.93 14.44
N ARG A 69 32.09 9.86 14.99
CA ARG A 69 31.57 10.84 15.96
C ARG A 69 32.00 10.57 17.40
N LYS A 70 32.77 9.51 17.66
CA LYS A 70 33.24 9.09 18.99
C LYS A 70 32.09 8.86 19.99
N ILE A 71 30.95 8.38 19.50
CA ILE A 71 29.78 8.04 20.31
C ILE A 71 29.78 6.53 20.53
N TYR A 72 30.06 6.11 21.76
CA TYR A 72 30.12 4.69 22.13
C TYR A 72 28.92 4.20 22.93
N GLN A 73 28.10 5.13 23.41
CA GLN A 73 26.82 4.87 24.06
C GLN A 73 25.73 5.52 23.22
N VAL A 74 24.90 4.71 22.55
CA VAL A 74 23.87 5.18 21.62
C VAL A 74 22.50 5.07 22.28
N SER A 75 21.77 6.18 22.33
CA SER A 75 20.39 6.21 22.83
C SER A 75 19.44 5.41 21.93
N LEU A 76 18.39 4.84 22.52
CA LEU A 76 17.34 4.13 21.77
C LEU A 76 16.58 5.09 20.84
N VAL A 77 16.21 6.28 21.35
CA VAL A 77 15.47 7.34 20.65
C VAL A 77 16.19 8.69 20.87
N GLY A 78 16.09 9.60 19.90
CA GLY A 78 16.75 10.91 19.91
C GLY A 78 17.32 11.27 18.53
N SER A 79 18.03 12.39 18.42
CA SER A 79 18.60 12.89 17.15
C SER A 79 19.75 12.03 16.61
N GLU A 80 20.60 11.48 17.49
CA GLU A 80 21.68 10.55 17.16
C GLU A 80 21.46 9.24 17.93
N SER A 81 20.52 8.45 17.44
CA SER A 81 19.99 7.25 18.12
C SER A 81 19.87 6.04 17.19
N VAL A 82 19.61 4.87 17.80
CA VAL A 82 19.23 3.66 17.07
C VAL A 82 17.99 3.93 16.21
N ALA A 83 16.96 4.58 16.77
CA ALA A 83 15.73 4.93 16.04
C ALA A 83 16.02 5.72 14.77
N THR A 84 16.82 6.79 14.85
CA THR A 84 17.14 7.63 13.67
C THR A 84 17.88 6.86 12.58
N MET A 85 18.82 6.00 12.96
CA MET A 85 19.56 5.20 11.98
C MET A 85 18.71 4.11 11.37
N VAL A 86 17.82 3.48 12.15
CA VAL A 86 16.88 2.51 11.62
C VAL A 86 15.91 3.21 10.65
N LEU A 87 15.30 4.33 11.04
CA LEU A 87 14.40 5.09 10.17
C LEU A 87 15.05 5.50 8.85
N LEU A 88 16.35 5.80 8.85
CA LEU A 88 17.07 6.19 7.64
C LEU A 88 17.61 4.98 6.86
N LEU A 89 18.55 4.24 7.44
CA LEU A 89 19.30 3.19 6.76
C LEU A 89 18.45 1.93 6.55
N THR A 90 17.59 1.54 7.49
CA THR A 90 16.72 0.35 7.31
C THR A 90 15.66 0.61 6.24
N THR A 91 15.05 1.80 6.23
CA THR A 91 14.11 2.20 5.16
C THR A 91 14.80 2.22 3.78
N LEU A 92 16.01 2.79 3.71
CA LEU A 92 16.80 2.80 2.48
C LEU A 92 17.16 1.39 2.01
N SER A 93 17.55 0.52 2.94
CA SER A 93 17.87 -0.88 2.67
C SER A 93 16.65 -1.64 2.15
N GLY A 94 15.48 -1.41 2.76
CA GLY A 94 14.21 -1.96 2.33
C GLY A 94 13.87 -1.54 0.91
N LEU A 95 14.00 -0.25 0.61
CA LEU A 95 13.78 0.31 -0.72
C LEU A 95 14.72 -0.32 -1.77
N MET A 96 16.02 -0.41 -1.47
CA MET A 96 17.01 -1.07 -2.35
C MET A 96 16.66 -2.55 -2.57
N SER A 97 16.31 -3.28 -1.51
CA SER A 97 15.93 -4.70 -1.60
C SER A 97 14.67 -4.89 -2.44
N PHE A 98 13.65 -4.04 -2.24
CA PHE A 98 12.43 -4.02 -3.03
C PHE A 98 12.76 -3.86 -4.52
N MET A 99 13.53 -2.83 -4.89
CA MET A 99 13.88 -2.57 -6.29
C MET A 99 14.63 -3.76 -6.92
N VAL A 100 15.61 -4.32 -6.22
CA VAL A 100 16.40 -5.46 -6.72
C VAL A 100 15.51 -6.68 -6.95
N VAL A 101 14.65 -7.02 -5.99
CA VAL A 101 13.75 -8.18 -6.11
C VAL A 101 12.68 -7.93 -7.18
N PHE A 102 12.10 -6.74 -7.23
CA PHE A 102 11.12 -6.38 -8.25
C PHE A 102 11.71 -6.50 -9.65
N VAL A 103 12.87 -5.88 -9.92
CA VAL A 103 13.53 -5.94 -11.24
C VAL A 103 13.87 -7.37 -11.64
N ARG A 104 14.33 -8.20 -10.69
CA ARG A 104 14.61 -9.62 -10.95
C ARG A 104 13.35 -10.40 -11.31
N LEU A 105 12.29 -10.27 -10.51
CA LEU A 105 11.01 -10.93 -10.78
C LEU A 105 10.36 -10.41 -12.07
N LYS A 106 10.52 -9.13 -12.39
CA LYS A 106 10.01 -8.52 -13.62
C LYS A 106 10.60 -9.13 -14.89
N ARG A 107 11.83 -9.66 -14.81
CA ARG A 107 12.49 -10.39 -15.90
C ARG A 107 12.10 -11.87 -15.96
N GLN A 108 11.36 -12.38 -14.99
CA GLN A 108 10.88 -13.76 -14.95
C GLN A 108 9.45 -13.84 -15.47
N SER A 109 9.25 -14.51 -16.60
CA SER A 109 7.92 -14.85 -17.11
C SER A 109 7.18 -15.69 -16.08
N GLY A 110 5.92 -15.35 -15.81
CA GLY A 110 5.15 -16.04 -14.78
C GLY A 110 5.14 -15.34 -13.42
N SER A 111 5.88 -14.25 -13.21
CA SER A 111 5.93 -13.60 -11.90
C SER A 111 4.70 -12.73 -11.61
N ALA A 112 4.41 -12.49 -10.34
CA ALA A 112 3.32 -11.62 -9.89
C ALA A 112 3.47 -10.16 -10.36
N VAL A 113 4.70 -9.72 -10.60
CA VAL A 113 5.02 -8.34 -11.03
C VAL A 113 5.11 -8.18 -12.55
N GLU A 114 4.93 -9.25 -13.32
CA GLU A 114 5.00 -9.23 -14.78
C GLU A 114 3.94 -8.30 -15.40
N SER A 115 2.75 -8.22 -14.82
CA SER A 115 1.66 -7.32 -15.26
C SER A 115 1.83 -5.87 -14.81
N VAL A 116 2.65 -5.59 -13.78
CA VAL A 116 2.83 -4.24 -13.22
C VAL A 116 3.57 -3.34 -14.22
N SER A 117 3.07 -2.16 -14.57
CA SER A 117 3.83 -1.25 -15.44
C SER A 117 5.15 -0.82 -14.81
N TRP A 118 6.23 -0.72 -15.60
CA TRP A 118 7.51 -0.16 -15.15
C TRP A 118 7.38 1.25 -14.57
N ARG A 119 6.39 2.01 -15.03
CA ARG A 119 6.11 3.37 -14.55
C ARG A 119 5.62 3.39 -13.10
N ASN A 120 5.05 2.29 -12.60
CA ASN A 120 4.54 2.20 -11.23
C ASN A 120 5.61 1.73 -10.25
N LEU A 121 6.76 1.25 -10.74
CA LEU A 121 7.83 0.78 -9.87
C LEU A 121 8.25 1.84 -8.83
N PRO A 122 8.51 3.11 -9.19
CA PRO A 122 8.88 4.12 -8.21
C PRO A 122 7.78 4.31 -7.16
N THR A 123 6.53 4.38 -7.61
CA THR A 123 5.34 4.59 -6.78
C THR A 123 5.14 3.46 -5.76
N VAL A 124 5.18 2.20 -6.22
CA VAL A 124 5.03 1.03 -5.35
C VAL A 124 6.24 0.90 -4.41
N ALA A 125 7.46 1.08 -4.92
CA ALA A 125 8.66 1.01 -4.09
C ALA A 125 8.65 2.05 -2.96
N LEU A 126 8.28 3.30 -3.29
CA LEU A 126 8.14 4.37 -2.31
C LEU A 126 7.03 4.10 -1.31
N ALA A 127 5.90 3.54 -1.73
CA ALA A 127 4.82 3.15 -0.82
C ALA A 127 5.25 2.12 0.22
N PHE A 128 5.97 1.08 -0.21
CA PHE A 128 6.53 0.08 0.71
C PHE A 128 7.52 0.73 1.68
N ALA A 129 8.45 1.56 1.17
CA ALA A 129 9.39 2.28 2.02
C ALA A 129 8.68 3.17 3.03
N LEU A 130 7.59 3.85 2.64
CA LEU A 130 6.83 4.68 3.55
C LEU A 130 6.12 3.86 4.63
N ILE A 131 5.49 2.74 4.28
CA ILE A 131 4.85 1.86 5.26
C ILE A 131 5.86 1.40 6.30
N SER A 132 7.00 0.90 5.84
CA SER A 132 8.10 0.47 6.70
C SER A 132 8.58 1.60 7.61
N PHE A 133 8.78 2.79 7.04
CA PHE A 133 9.17 3.98 7.78
C PHE A 133 8.15 4.35 8.86
N MET A 134 6.85 4.43 8.51
CA MET A 134 5.76 4.78 9.43
C MET A 134 5.59 3.74 10.54
N LEU A 135 5.62 2.45 10.20
CA LEU A 135 5.57 1.37 11.17
C LEU A 135 6.72 1.48 12.18
N MET A 136 7.93 1.67 11.67
CA MET A 136 9.12 1.76 12.51
C MET A 136 9.13 3.04 13.35
N ALA A 137 8.64 4.17 12.79
CA ALA A 137 8.49 5.43 13.52
C ALA A 137 7.50 5.28 14.67
N GLY A 138 6.34 4.66 14.43
CA GLY A 138 5.35 4.37 15.46
C GLY A 138 5.91 3.44 16.56
N LEU A 139 6.61 2.37 16.18
CA LEU A 139 7.24 1.45 17.12
C LEU A 139 8.30 2.15 17.99
N PHE A 140 9.17 2.98 17.41
CA PHE A 140 10.16 3.73 18.18
C PHE A 140 9.54 4.85 19.02
N TRP A 141 8.44 5.47 18.57
CA TRP A 141 7.70 6.43 19.37
C TRP A 141 7.16 5.76 20.64
N ILE A 142 6.53 4.58 20.52
CA ILE A 142 6.07 3.79 21.67
C ILE A 142 7.27 3.38 22.55
N ALA A 143 8.34 2.86 21.94
CA ALA A 143 9.52 2.43 22.66
C ALA A 143 10.18 3.58 23.45
N GLY A 144 10.22 4.80 22.89
CA GLY A 144 10.73 5.99 23.59
C GLY A 144 9.89 6.40 24.80
N ARG A 145 8.58 6.10 24.78
CA ARG A 145 7.69 6.32 25.94
C ARG A 145 7.87 5.26 27.02
N LEU A 146 8.07 4.00 26.62
CA LEU A 146 8.21 2.85 27.53
C LEU A 146 9.60 2.75 28.16
N PHE A 147 10.65 3.01 27.37
CA PHE A 147 12.05 2.82 27.76
C PHE A 147 12.78 4.17 27.86
N LYS A 148 12.28 5.07 28.71
CA LYS A 148 12.85 6.41 28.88
C LYS A 148 14.31 6.35 29.30
N GLY A 149 15.18 7.05 28.58
CA GLY A 149 16.62 7.10 28.85
C GLY A 149 17.40 5.84 28.46
N ALA A 150 16.76 4.85 27.81
CA ALA A 150 17.45 3.66 27.35
C ALA A 150 18.55 4.01 26.34
N SER A 151 19.74 3.46 26.58
CA SER A 151 20.90 3.57 25.71
C SER A 151 21.70 2.27 25.79
N PHE A 152 22.47 1.98 24.75
CA PHE A 152 23.25 0.75 24.64
C PHE A 152 24.67 1.09 24.19
N ASP A 153 25.62 0.22 24.50
CA ASP A 153 26.96 0.32 23.94
C ASP A 153 26.93 0.10 22.42
N LEU A 154 27.95 0.60 21.73
CA LEU A 154 28.02 0.58 20.27
C LEU A 154 27.87 -0.82 19.65
N VAL A 155 28.37 -1.87 20.31
CA VAL A 155 28.26 -3.24 19.79
C VAL A 155 26.80 -3.70 19.87
N THR A 156 26.18 -3.51 21.04
CA THR A 156 24.76 -3.84 21.24
C THR A 156 23.85 -3.05 20.30
N SER A 157 24.10 -1.75 20.12
CA SER A 157 23.34 -0.91 19.18
C SER A 157 23.49 -1.38 17.73
N THR A 158 24.70 -1.77 17.32
CA THR A 158 24.96 -2.27 15.97
C THR A 158 24.26 -3.61 15.75
N ALA A 159 24.24 -4.49 16.75
CA ALA A 159 23.53 -5.77 16.68
C ALA A 159 22.01 -5.57 16.58
N LEU A 160 21.43 -4.67 17.38
CA LEU A 160 20.01 -4.31 17.31
C LEU A 160 19.65 -3.74 15.94
N PHE A 161 20.46 -2.81 15.43
CA PHE A 161 20.30 -2.24 14.10
C PHE A 161 20.32 -3.35 13.02
N ALA A 162 21.36 -4.19 13.01
CA ALA A 162 21.52 -5.26 12.03
C ALA A 162 20.34 -6.24 12.04
N LEU A 163 19.85 -6.60 13.24
CA LEU A 163 18.69 -7.47 13.39
C LEU A 163 17.44 -6.83 12.77
N MET A 164 17.15 -5.58 13.10
CA MET A 164 16.00 -4.85 12.56
C MET A 164 16.08 -4.71 11.04
N THR A 165 17.25 -4.32 10.51
CA THR A 165 17.47 -4.23 9.05
C THR A 165 17.31 -5.58 8.36
N SER A 166 17.79 -6.67 8.97
CA SER A 166 17.63 -8.02 8.42
C SER A 166 16.17 -8.46 8.39
N VAL A 167 15.41 -8.19 9.44
CA VAL A 167 13.97 -8.51 9.51
C VAL A 167 13.21 -7.74 8.43
N GLU A 168 13.49 -6.45 8.29
CA GLU A 168 12.88 -5.58 7.27
C GLU A 168 13.12 -6.10 5.85
N ILE A 169 14.40 -6.34 5.50
CA ILE A 169 14.79 -6.87 4.20
C ILE A 169 14.10 -8.20 3.91
N GLN A 170 14.00 -9.07 4.92
CA GLN A 170 13.35 -10.37 4.78
C GLN A 170 11.84 -10.27 4.61
N ALA A 171 11.18 -9.35 5.32
CA ALA A 171 9.76 -9.06 5.19
C ALA A 171 9.43 -8.55 3.78
N ILE A 172 10.15 -7.53 3.30
CA ILE A 172 9.99 -6.98 1.94
C ILE A 172 10.20 -8.07 0.89
N ASN A 173 11.26 -8.86 1.02
CA ASN A 173 11.52 -9.95 0.08
C ASN A 173 10.41 -11.00 0.13
N SER A 174 9.79 -11.26 1.26
CA SER A 174 8.65 -12.18 1.31
C SER A 174 7.41 -11.59 0.63
N LEU A 175 7.23 -10.26 0.66
CA LEU A 175 6.06 -9.57 0.11
C LEU A 175 6.10 -9.32 -1.41
N VAL A 176 7.25 -8.96 -1.99
CA VAL A 176 7.32 -8.63 -3.44
C VAL A 176 6.78 -9.74 -4.36
N PRO A 177 7.08 -11.04 -4.14
CA PRO A 177 6.51 -12.12 -4.95
C PRO A 177 4.99 -12.28 -4.81
N GLN A 178 4.40 -11.72 -3.75
CA GLN A 178 2.97 -11.79 -3.43
C GLN A 178 2.19 -10.53 -3.89
N LEU A 179 2.85 -9.64 -4.62
CA LEU A 179 2.22 -8.42 -5.15
C LEU A 179 0.96 -8.78 -5.94
N SER A 180 -0.15 -8.25 -5.48
CA SER A 180 -1.48 -8.42 -6.04
C SER A 180 -2.25 -7.14 -5.81
N SER A 181 -3.35 -6.97 -6.53
CA SER A 181 -4.28 -5.87 -6.28
C SER A 181 -4.81 -5.90 -4.86
N ARG A 182 -5.11 -7.08 -4.30
CA ARG A 182 -5.56 -7.23 -2.91
C ARG A 182 -4.51 -6.76 -1.90
N LEU A 183 -3.24 -7.12 -2.11
CA LEU A 183 -2.13 -6.64 -1.27
C LEU A 183 -1.97 -5.11 -1.40
N LEU A 184 -2.06 -4.55 -2.61
CA LEU A 184 -2.01 -3.10 -2.83
C LEU A 184 -3.19 -2.37 -2.18
N THR A 185 -4.40 -2.94 -2.19
CA THR A 185 -5.56 -2.42 -1.46
C THR A 185 -5.31 -2.43 0.05
N ASN A 186 -4.78 -3.53 0.61
CA ASN A 186 -4.46 -3.60 2.03
C ASN A 186 -3.37 -2.59 2.44
N ILE A 187 -2.37 -2.39 1.59
CA ILE A 187 -1.32 -1.38 1.74
C ILE A 187 -1.93 0.02 1.74
N PHE A 188 -2.82 0.32 0.81
CA PHE A 188 -3.54 1.60 0.74
C PHE A 188 -4.32 1.86 2.04
N ILE A 189 -5.05 0.86 2.53
CA ILE A 189 -5.79 0.93 3.80
C ILE A 189 -4.85 1.18 4.97
N ALA A 190 -3.78 0.40 5.08
CA ALA A 190 -2.83 0.52 6.16
C ALA A 190 -2.22 1.92 6.22
N VAL A 191 -1.74 2.46 5.09
CA VAL A 191 -1.09 3.79 5.04
C VAL A 191 -2.05 4.90 5.46
N ILE A 192 -3.27 4.92 4.92
CA ILE A 192 -4.25 5.93 5.27
C ILE A 192 -4.58 5.86 6.76
N VAL A 193 -4.96 4.69 7.25
CA VAL A 193 -5.45 4.54 8.62
C VAL A 193 -4.32 4.80 9.62
N SER A 194 -3.14 4.20 9.41
CA SER A 194 -2.00 4.41 10.29
C SER A 194 -1.50 5.85 10.24
N GLY A 195 -1.50 6.48 9.07
CA GLY A 195 -1.02 7.85 8.90
C GLY A 195 -1.93 8.89 9.58
N VAL A 196 -3.24 8.75 9.43
CA VAL A 196 -4.21 9.61 10.14
C VAL A 196 -4.13 9.40 11.64
N ILE A 197 -4.09 8.15 12.11
CA ILE A 197 -3.95 7.85 13.56
C ILE A 197 -2.63 8.40 14.11
N LEU A 198 -1.52 8.21 13.39
CA LEU A 198 -0.21 8.70 13.81
C LEU A 198 -0.24 10.23 13.92
N ALA A 199 -0.80 10.93 12.93
CA ALA A 199 -0.96 12.39 12.98
C ALA A 199 -1.86 12.86 14.13
N MET A 200 -2.90 12.10 14.49
CA MET A 200 -3.76 12.43 15.64
C MET A 200 -3.02 12.26 16.98
N ILE A 201 -2.17 11.23 17.09
CA ILE A 201 -1.45 10.90 18.34
C ILE A 201 -0.18 11.75 18.51
N SER A 202 0.54 12.04 17.42
CA SER A 202 1.74 12.87 17.43
C SER A 202 1.39 14.34 17.67
N ASN A 203 0.25 14.79 17.18
CA ASN A 203 -0.20 16.17 17.35
C ASN A 203 -0.52 16.48 18.82
N GLN A 204 0.17 17.48 19.36
CA GLN A 204 0.01 17.91 20.76
C GLN A 204 -1.17 18.89 20.95
N ASN A 205 -1.80 19.37 19.87
CA ASN A 205 -2.93 20.27 19.96
C ASN A 205 -4.24 19.51 20.22
N LEU A 206 -4.71 19.48 21.47
CA LEU A 206 -5.93 18.77 21.90
C LEU A 206 -7.24 19.31 21.31
N TYR A 207 -7.21 20.40 20.54
CA TYR A 207 -8.38 21.07 19.98
C TYR A 207 -8.40 21.09 18.44
N TRP A 208 -7.53 20.32 17.76
CA TRP A 208 -7.53 20.22 16.29
C TRP A 208 -8.93 19.92 15.72
N TRP A 209 -9.70 19.08 16.42
CA TRP A 209 -11.04 18.64 16.02
C TRP A 209 -12.09 19.75 16.07
N LYS A 210 -11.80 20.89 16.69
CA LYS A 210 -12.67 22.08 16.63
C LYS A 210 -12.52 22.84 15.31
N HIS A 211 -11.47 22.57 14.54
CA HIS A 211 -11.19 23.22 13.27
C HIS A 211 -11.66 22.38 12.09
N ASN A 212 -10.92 21.31 11.78
CA ASN A 212 -11.17 20.35 10.71
C ASN A 212 -10.17 19.19 10.83
N LEU A 213 -10.43 18.09 10.15
CA LEU A 213 -9.51 16.96 10.02
C LEU A 213 -8.22 17.39 9.33
N SER A 214 -8.30 18.21 8.28
CA SER A 214 -7.14 18.74 7.56
C SER A 214 -6.26 19.68 8.41
N PHE A 215 -6.69 20.06 9.61
CA PHE A 215 -5.88 20.84 10.55
C PHE A 215 -4.58 20.11 10.89
N LEU A 216 -4.65 18.78 10.97
CA LEU A 216 -3.51 17.89 11.24
C LEU A 216 -2.36 18.07 10.23
N GLY A 217 -2.66 18.58 9.02
CA GLY A 217 -1.66 18.89 8.00
C GLY A 217 -1.13 20.33 8.02
N THR A 218 -1.67 21.23 8.85
CA THR A 218 -1.33 22.66 8.75
C THR A 218 -0.04 23.02 9.48
N ASN A 219 0.54 24.17 9.17
CA ASN A 219 1.70 24.73 9.87
C ASN A 219 1.40 25.08 11.34
N LYS A 220 0.14 25.00 11.78
CA LYS A 220 -0.30 25.20 13.17
C LYS A 220 -0.39 23.89 13.96
N ALA A 221 -0.33 22.74 13.29
CA ALA A 221 -0.22 21.45 13.96
C ALA A 221 1.25 21.18 14.32
N VAL A 222 1.46 20.54 15.47
CA VAL A 222 2.77 19.99 15.82
C VAL A 222 2.92 18.69 15.05
N ASP A 223 4.06 18.51 14.37
CA ASP A 223 4.32 17.34 13.52
C ASP A 223 3.19 17.16 12.47
N SER A 224 3.11 18.13 11.55
CA SER A 224 2.04 18.19 10.53
C SER A 224 2.35 17.38 9.28
N TRP A 225 3.57 16.86 9.16
CA TRP A 225 4.03 16.18 7.97
C TRP A 225 3.39 14.80 7.84
N GLU A 226 3.08 14.11 8.94
CA GLU A 226 2.50 12.77 8.97
C GLU A 226 1.18 12.69 8.20
N PHE A 227 0.26 13.63 8.46
CA PHE A 227 -1.06 13.65 7.82
C PHE A 227 -0.94 13.88 6.31
N ASN A 228 -0.18 14.89 5.91
CA ASN A 228 0.02 15.29 4.52
C ASN A 228 0.72 14.19 3.71
N LEU A 229 1.76 13.61 4.29
CA LEU A 229 2.52 12.51 3.69
C LEU A 229 1.64 11.27 3.52
N ALA A 230 0.82 10.93 4.53
CA ALA A 230 -0.11 9.83 4.44
C ALA A 230 -1.08 10.02 3.27
N LEU A 231 -1.71 11.19 3.11
CA LEU A 231 -2.62 11.46 1.99
C LEU A 231 -1.90 11.45 0.64
N PHE A 232 -0.74 12.11 0.54
CA PHE A 232 0.04 12.18 -0.69
C PHE A 232 0.41 10.79 -1.21
N PHE A 233 1.00 9.97 -0.35
CA PHE A 233 1.40 8.62 -0.73
C PHE A 233 0.22 7.66 -0.88
N SER A 234 -0.88 7.90 -0.20
CA SER A 234 -2.10 7.13 -0.44
C SER A 234 -2.67 7.39 -1.84
N GLY A 235 -2.62 8.63 -2.33
CA GLY A 235 -2.91 8.95 -3.73
C GLY A 235 -1.98 8.22 -4.71
N LEU A 236 -0.69 8.17 -4.41
CA LEU A 236 0.29 7.41 -5.20
C LEU A 236 0.00 5.90 -5.21
N ILE A 237 -0.29 5.30 -4.06
CA ILE A 237 -0.66 3.88 -3.96
C ILE A 237 -1.94 3.61 -4.74
N LEU A 238 -2.94 4.47 -4.59
CA LEU A 238 -4.21 4.38 -5.30
C LEU A 238 -3.99 4.42 -6.82
N LEU A 239 -3.10 5.30 -7.30
CA LEU A 239 -2.71 5.36 -8.71
C LEU A 239 -2.07 4.06 -9.19
N ALA A 240 -1.15 3.48 -8.41
CA ALA A 240 -0.51 2.21 -8.73
C ALA A 240 -1.49 1.02 -8.70
N LEU A 241 -2.42 1.00 -7.74
CA LEU A 241 -3.49 0.03 -7.61
C LEU A 241 -4.42 0.08 -8.83
N VAL A 242 -4.85 1.27 -9.23
CA VAL A 242 -5.67 1.48 -10.43
C VAL A 242 -4.93 0.98 -11.67
N ASP A 243 -3.67 1.35 -11.89
CA ASP A 243 -2.95 0.88 -13.07
C ASP A 243 -2.78 -0.65 -13.07
N TYR A 244 -2.48 -1.26 -11.92
CA TYR A 244 -2.36 -2.72 -11.79
C TYR A 244 -3.69 -3.46 -12.04
N LEU A 245 -4.77 -3.00 -11.41
CA LEU A 245 -6.11 -3.57 -11.56
C LEU A 245 -6.54 -3.52 -13.02
N PHE A 246 -6.46 -2.34 -13.65
CA PHE A 246 -6.95 -2.17 -15.02
C PHE A 246 -6.02 -2.80 -16.07
N ALA A 247 -4.71 -2.94 -15.80
CA ALA A 247 -3.83 -3.75 -16.64
C ALA A 247 -4.24 -5.23 -16.63
N SER A 248 -4.68 -5.73 -15.47
CA SER A 248 -5.14 -7.11 -15.31
C SER A 248 -6.53 -7.32 -15.89
N LEU A 249 -7.48 -6.41 -15.62
CA LEU A 249 -8.86 -6.45 -16.14
C LEU A 249 -8.92 -6.32 -17.66
N LYS A 250 -7.99 -5.59 -18.28
CA LYS A 250 -7.89 -5.48 -19.75
C LYS A 250 -7.70 -6.85 -20.43
N ARG A 251 -7.13 -7.83 -19.73
CA ARG A 251 -6.98 -9.21 -20.25
C ARG A 251 -8.30 -9.97 -20.28
N ILE A 252 -9.25 -9.64 -19.41
CA ILE A 252 -10.58 -10.25 -19.31
C ILE A 252 -11.58 -9.53 -20.20
N PHE A 253 -11.58 -8.20 -20.13
CA PHE A 253 -12.51 -7.33 -20.83
C PHE A 253 -11.75 -6.48 -21.86
N PRO A 254 -11.27 -7.08 -22.96
CA PRO A 254 -10.52 -6.34 -23.98
C PRO A 254 -11.42 -5.25 -24.59
N LYS A 255 -10.85 -4.05 -24.77
CA LYS A 255 -11.51 -2.88 -25.40
C LYS A 255 -12.79 -2.37 -24.70
N SER A 256 -13.01 -2.68 -23.42
CA SER A 256 -14.15 -2.12 -22.67
C SER A 256 -14.01 -0.60 -22.47
N ARG A 257 -14.93 0.17 -23.07
CA ARG A 257 -15.01 1.64 -22.88
C ARG A 257 -15.44 2.01 -21.46
N GLN A 258 -16.32 1.21 -20.86
CA GLN A 258 -16.82 1.41 -19.49
C GLN A 258 -15.68 1.36 -18.48
N LEU A 259 -14.84 0.33 -18.57
CA LEU A 259 -13.65 0.19 -17.72
C LEU A 259 -12.59 1.26 -18.00
N LEU A 260 -12.49 1.76 -19.23
CA LEU A 260 -11.61 2.89 -19.52
C LEU A 260 -12.07 4.16 -18.79
N VAL A 261 -13.36 4.48 -18.81
CA VAL A 261 -13.92 5.63 -18.09
C VAL A 261 -13.73 5.45 -16.58
N LEU A 262 -14.01 4.26 -16.04
CA LEU A 262 -13.80 3.95 -14.62
C LEU A 262 -12.34 4.15 -14.21
N ARG A 263 -11.40 3.66 -15.03
CA ARG A 263 -9.96 3.86 -14.82
C ARG A 263 -9.60 5.34 -14.77
N ILE A 264 -10.13 6.15 -15.69
CA ILE A 264 -9.85 7.60 -15.74
C ILE A 264 -10.36 8.27 -14.47
N LEU A 265 -11.61 8.00 -14.07
CA LEU A 265 -12.20 8.58 -12.86
C LEU A 265 -11.43 8.20 -11.59
N LEU A 266 -11.04 6.92 -11.45
CA LEU A 266 -10.23 6.47 -10.31
C LEU A 266 -8.80 7.03 -10.34
N THR A 267 -8.25 7.26 -11.53
CA THR A 267 -6.94 7.93 -11.69
C THR A 267 -7.03 9.40 -11.25
N LEU A 268 -8.10 10.10 -11.64
CA LEU A 268 -8.35 11.46 -11.18
C LEU A 268 -8.53 11.52 -9.66
N LEU A 269 -9.29 10.58 -9.08
CA LEU A 269 -9.44 10.44 -7.63
C LEU A 269 -8.10 10.23 -6.92
N ALA A 270 -7.23 9.39 -7.48
CA ALA A 270 -5.89 9.15 -6.95
C ALA A 270 -5.01 10.39 -6.96
N ILE A 271 -5.04 11.13 -8.07
CA ILE A 271 -4.29 12.38 -8.23
C ILE A 271 -4.83 13.44 -7.25
N ASP A 272 -6.15 13.58 -7.14
CA ASP A 272 -6.82 14.53 -6.26
C ASP A 272 -6.54 14.26 -4.79
N LEU A 273 -6.65 13.00 -4.34
CA LEU A 273 -6.25 12.58 -3.00
C LEU A 273 -4.79 12.93 -2.69
N GLY A 274 -3.90 12.69 -3.67
CA GLY A 274 -2.50 13.05 -3.55
C GLY A 274 -2.31 14.57 -3.41
N MET A 275 -3.03 15.36 -4.21
CA MET A 275 -2.97 16.82 -4.17
C MET A 275 -3.48 17.39 -2.84
N VAL A 276 -4.51 16.82 -2.22
CA VAL A 276 -4.97 17.24 -0.88
C VAL A 276 -3.85 17.10 0.16
N GLY A 277 -3.05 16.03 0.08
CA GLY A 277 -1.86 15.87 0.92
C GLY A 277 -0.72 16.81 0.55
N ALA A 278 -0.51 17.08 -0.74
CA ALA A 278 0.57 17.94 -1.23
C ALA A 278 0.34 19.44 -0.94
N PHE A 279 -0.92 19.87 -0.84
CA PHE A 279 -1.31 21.25 -0.58
C PHE A 279 -2.02 21.34 0.76
N PRO A 280 -1.30 21.52 1.89
CA PRO A 280 -1.92 21.52 3.21
C PRO A 280 -2.89 22.69 3.41
N ASN A 281 -3.79 22.58 4.38
CA ASN A 281 -4.85 23.56 4.62
C ASN A 281 -4.36 24.86 5.32
N ASN A 282 -3.23 25.40 4.86
CA ASN A 282 -2.65 26.64 5.36
C ASN A 282 -3.40 27.87 4.84
N LEU A 283 -3.41 28.96 5.60
CA LEU A 283 -4.18 30.17 5.28
C LEU A 283 -3.95 30.69 3.85
N GLU A 284 -2.69 30.67 3.38
CA GLU A 284 -2.28 31.18 2.07
C GLU A 284 -2.83 30.35 0.89
N ILE A 285 -3.02 29.05 1.09
CA ILE A 285 -3.46 28.09 0.07
C ILE A 285 -4.80 27.44 0.41
N HIS A 286 -5.53 27.98 1.40
CA HIS A 286 -6.78 27.44 1.91
C HIS A 286 -7.82 27.24 0.80
N SER A 287 -7.98 28.23 -0.09
CA SER A 287 -8.94 28.15 -1.20
C SER A 287 -8.59 27.03 -2.20
N LEU A 288 -7.31 26.73 -2.41
CA LEU A 288 -6.86 25.63 -3.26
C LEU A 288 -7.14 24.29 -2.57
N HIS A 289 -6.74 24.15 -1.29
CA HIS A 289 -6.98 22.95 -0.50
C HIS A 289 -8.47 22.61 -0.43
N THR A 290 -9.34 23.58 -0.11
CA THR A 290 -10.79 23.39 -0.02
C THR A 290 -11.40 22.96 -1.36
N ARG A 291 -10.89 23.47 -2.49
CA ARG A 291 -11.34 23.03 -3.83
C ARG A 291 -10.94 21.59 -4.12
N LEU A 292 -9.69 21.22 -3.84
CA LEU A 292 -9.20 19.84 -4.00
C LEU A 292 -9.99 18.86 -3.10
N ALA A 293 -10.18 19.21 -1.83
CA ALA A 293 -10.99 18.41 -0.92
C ALA A 293 -12.45 18.27 -1.39
N GLY A 294 -13.02 19.32 -1.99
CA GLY A 294 -14.36 19.26 -2.60
C GLY A 294 -14.42 18.33 -3.82
N TYR A 295 -13.39 18.33 -4.67
CA TYR A 295 -13.33 17.45 -5.84
C TYR A 295 -13.34 15.97 -5.45
N LEU A 296 -12.77 15.57 -4.30
CA LEU A 296 -12.87 14.20 -3.79
C LEU A 296 -14.32 13.74 -3.64
N ILE A 297 -15.17 14.59 -3.07
CA ILE A 297 -16.59 14.29 -2.86
C ILE A 297 -17.31 14.17 -4.21
N PHE A 298 -17.08 15.12 -5.13
CA PHE A 298 -17.68 15.08 -6.46
C PHE A 298 -17.26 13.86 -7.28
N LEU A 299 -15.98 13.49 -7.22
CA LEU A 299 -15.44 12.31 -7.90
C LEU A 299 -16.04 11.03 -7.33
N ILE A 300 -16.15 10.91 -6.00
CA ILE A 300 -16.77 9.75 -5.35
C ILE A 300 -18.26 9.65 -5.68
N LEU A 301 -19.02 10.73 -5.59
CA LEU A 301 -20.44 10.72 -5.96
C LEU A 301 -20.63 10.41 -7.45
N GLY A 302 -19.81 10.99 -8.32
CA GLY A 302 -19.81 10.70 -9.75
C GLY A 302 -19.50 9.24 -10.05
N LEU A 303 -18.54 8.65 -9.33
CA LEU A 303 -18.22 7.23 -9.39
C LEU A 303 -19.38 6.35 -8.90
N ILE A 304 -19.99 6.67 -7.75
CA ILE A 304 -21.14 5.94 -7.19
C ILE A 304 -22.33 5.97 -8.16
N PHE A 305 -22.73 7.13 -8.65
CA PHE A 305 -23.84 7.23 -9.59
C PHE A 305 -23.48 6.54 -10.91
N GLY A 306 -22.25 6.72 -11.38
CA GLY A 306 -21.71 6.12 -12.59
C GLY A 306 -21.63 4.59 -12.56
N ILE A 307 -21.56 3.97 -11.37
CA ILE A 307 -21.05 2.60 -11.24
C ILE A 307 -21.89 1.56 -11.99
N ARG A 308 -23.22 1.76 -12.05
CA ARG A 308 -24.14 0.87 -12.77
C ARG A 308 -23.88 0.79 -14.28
N TRP A 309 -23.23 1.81 -14.83
CA TRP A 309 -22.86 1.88 -16.25
C TRP A 309 -21.38 1.58 -16.49
N LEU A 310 -20.55 1.72 -15.46
CA LEU A 310 -19.10 1.59 -15.53
C LEU A 310 -18.62 0.16 -15.26
N LEU A 311 -19.34 -0.61 -14.44
CA LEU A 311 -19.02 -2.01 -14.16
C LEU A 311 -19.92 -2.97 -14.95
N PRO A 312 -19.35 -4.00 -15.61
CA PRO A 312 -20.13 -5.09 -16.18
C PRO A 312 -20.62 -6.04 -15.07
N ASP A 313 -21.91 -6.36 -15.03
CA ASP A 313 -22.50 -7.32 -14.08
C ASP A 313 -22.36 -6.94 -12.59
N ILE A 314 -23.01 -5.83 -12.22
CA ILE A 314 -23.07 -5.32 -10.85
C ILE A 314 -24.07 -6.13 -10.01
N SER A 315 -23.67 -6.58 -8.82
CA SER A 315 -24.61 -7.22 -7.90
C SER A 315 -25.60 -6.18 -7.33
N THR A 316 -26.84 -6.59 -7.12
CA THR A 316 -27.89 -5.75 -6.52
C THR A 316 -27.47 -5.24 -5.15
N ASP A 317 -26.84 -6.10 -4.34
CA ASP A 317 -26.40 -5.75 -2.99
C ASP A 317 -25.35 -4.63 -3.00
N PHE A 318 -24.34 -4.73 -3.87
CA PHE A 318 -23.34 -3.68 -4.02
C PHE A 318 -23.96 -2.38 -4.50
N GLN A 319 -24.95 -2.44 -5.40
CA GLN A 319 -25.67 -1.27 -5.87
C GLN A 319 -26.49 -0.61 -4.77
N HIS A 320 -27.20 -1.38 -3.94
CA HIS A 320 -27.97 -0.85 -2.81
C HIS A 320 -27.08 -0.17 -1.77
N ILE A 321 -25.96 -0.79 -1.40
CA ILE A 321 -25.01 -0.18 -0.46
C ILE A 321 -24.40 1.09 -1.06
N SER A 322 -24.09 1.10 -2.36
CA SER A 322 -23.59 2.30 -3.06
C SER A 322 -24.59 3.46 -2.96
N TRP A 323 -25.87 3.22 -3.22
CA TRP A 323 -26.92 4.26 -3.09
C TRP A 323 -27.10 4.72 -1.64
N MET A 324 -27.01 3.81 -0.67
CA MET A 324 -27.07 4.17 0.75
C MET A 324 -25.91 5.08 1.15
N ILE A 325 -24.70 4.78 0.69
CA ILE A 325 -23.51 5.61 0.94
C ILE A 325 -23.66 6.99 0.25
N ALA A 326 -24.11 7.04 -1.00
CA ALA A 326 -24.38 8.32 -1.66
C ALA A 326 -25.44 9.15 -0.94
N ALA A 327 -26.53 8.52 -0.48
CA ALA A 327 -27.57 9.19 0.29
C ALA A 327 -27.01 9.73 1.63
N ALA A 328 -26.17 8.96 2.32
CA ALA A 328 -25.53 9.38 3.56
C ALA A 328 -24.54 10.55 3.34
N LEU A 329 -23.77 10.53 2.25
CA LEU A 329 -22.88 11.64 1.87
C LEU A 329 -23.67 12.92 1.58
N LEU A 330 -24.76 12.82 0.79
CA LEU A 330 -25.63 13.95 0.47
C LEU A 330 -26.36 14.48 1.72
N ALA A 331 -26.87 13.59 2.57
CA ALA A 331 -27.49 13.98 3.82
C ALA A 331 -26.48 14.67 4.75
N GLY A 332 -25.24 14.17 4.82
CA GLY A 332 -24.14 14.81 5.54
C GLY A 332 -23.86 16.22 5.04
N GLU A 333 -23.79 16.41 3.73
CA GLU A 333 -23.59 17.72 3.10
C GLU A 333 -24.72 18.70 3.45
N ILE A 334 -25.98 18.27 3.38
CA ILE A 334 -27.15 19.10 3.74
C ILE A 334 -27.13 19.44 5.24
N LEU A 335 -26.86 18.45 6.10
CA LEU A 335 -26.78 18.64 7.55
C LEU A 335 -25.64 19.59 7.94
N PHE A 336 -24.55 19.60 7.18
CA PHE A 336 -23.43 20.52 7.39
C PHE A 336 -23.72 21.92 6.84
N GLN A 337 -23.97 22.06 5.54
CA GLN A 337 -24.04 23.37 4.88
C GLN A 337 -25.38 24.10 5.06
N VAL A 338 -26.50 23.37 5.04
CA VAL A 338 -27.84 23.98 5.02
C VAL A 338 -28.41 24.05 6.43
N VAL A 339 -28.33 22.95 7.18
CA VAL A 339 -28.91 22.87 8.53
C VAL A 339 -27.95 23.42 9.60
N GLY A 340 -26.64 23.30 9.39
CA GLY A 340 -25.63 23.68 10.38
C GLY A 340 -25.56 22.76 11.60
N TYR A 341 -26.07 21.52 11.49
CA TYR A 341 -26.10 20.55 12.57
C TYR A 341 -24.73 19.88 12.78
N LEU A 342 -24.06 19.49 11.71
CA LEU A 342 -22.73 18.88 11.78
C LEU A 342 -21.64 19.95 11.94
N SER A 343 -20.65 19.68 12.79
CA SER A 343 -19.38 20.42 12.72
C SER A 343 -18.61 20.02 11.46
N LEU A 344 -17.75 20.91 10.96
CA LEU A 344 -16.92 20.63 9.77
C LEU A 344 -16.11 19.33 9.95
N THR A 345 -15.46 19.15 11.11
CA THR A 345 -14.71 17.92 11.42
C THR A 345 -15.59 16.66 11.41
N ALA A 346 -16.80 16.73 11.99
CA ALA A 346 -17.71 15.59 12.01
C ALA A 346 -18.14 15.21 10.58
N PHE A 347 -18.46 16.22 9.76
CA PHE A 347 -18.75 16.03 8.34
C PHE A 347 -17.57 15.41 7.60
N GLU A 348 -16.36 15.96 7.75
CA GLU A 348 -15.16 15.46 7.06
C GLU A 348 -14.80 14.03 7.44
N ILE A 349 -14.83 13.66 8.74
CA ILE A 349 -14.57 12.29 9.19
C ILE A 349 -15.62 11.33 8.63
N MET A 350 -16.90 11.70 8.70
CA MET A 350 -17.99 10.87 8.17
C MET A 350 -17.87 10.69 6.66
N ALA A 351 -17.67 11.79 5.91
CA ALA A 351 -17.53 11.77 4.47
C ALA A 351 -16.31 10.94 4.05
N PHE A 352 -15.18 11.12 4.74
CA PHE A 352 -13.98 10.34 4.52
C PHE A 352 -14.20 8.85 4.74
N LEU A 353 -14.77 8.45 5.89
CA LEU A 353 -15.01 7.04 6.21
C LEU A 353 -16.00 6.38 5.24
N LEU A 354 -17.07 7.07 4.87
CA LEU A 354 -18.07 6.59 3.91
C LEU A 354 -17.47 6.41 2.52
N ALA A 355 -16.81 7.45 1.99
CA ALA A 355 -16.17 7.42 0.69
C ALA A 355 -15.06 6.37 0.62
N PHE A 356 -14.24 6.28 1.66
CA PHE A 356 -13.16 5.32 1.76
C PHE A 356 -13.68 3.88 1.83
N SER A 357 -14.71 3.62 2.63
CA SER A 357 -15.35 2.29 2.71
C SER A 357 -15.92 1.87 1.36
N TRP A 358 -16.61 2.78 0.66
CA TRP A 358 -17.13 2.51 -0.68
C TRP A 358 -16.01 2.20 -1.68
N LEU A 359 -14.91 2.95 -1.63
CA LEU A 359 -13.76 2.74 -2.51
C LEU A 359 -13.09 1.37 -2.27
N VAL A 360 -12.94 0.95 -1.02
CA VAL A 360 -12.44 -0.39 -0.67
C VAL A 360 -13.37 -1.47 -1.21
N MET A 361 -14.68 -1.35 -0.99
CA MET A 361 -15.67 -2.28 -1.54
C MET A 361 -15.61 -2.37 -3.07
N LEU A 362 -15.45 -1.23 -3.75
CA LEU A 362 -15.28 -1.20 -5.20
C LEU A 362 -14.03 -2.00 -5.63
N PHE A 363 -12.92 -1.85 -4.93
CA PHE A 363 -11.71 -2.61 -5.24
C PHE A 363 -11.84 -4.10 -4.97
N GLU A 364 -12.53 -4.49 -3.90
CA GLU A 364 -12.88 -5.90 -3.67
C GLU A 364 -13.71 -6.45 -4.82
N ARG A 365 -14.75 -5.72 -5.25
CA ARG A 365 -15.56 -6.13 -6.40
C ARG A 365 -14.75 -6.24 -7.70
N LEU A 366 -13.80 -5.32 -7.93
CA LEU A 366 -12.90 -5.38 -9.07
C LEU A 366 -11.93 -6.58 -9.00
N ASN A 367 -11.54 -6.97 -7.78
CA ASN A 367 -10.70 -8.14 -7.53
C ASN A 367 -11.43 -9.46 -7.80
N ASP A 368 -12.73 -9.53 -7.54
CA ASP A 368 -13.55 -10.72 -7.82
C ASP A 368 -13.46 -11.12 -9.30
N TYR A 369 -13.49 -10.14 -10.22
CA TYR A 369 -13.30 -10.42 -11.65
C TYR A 369 -11.92 -11.01 -11.96
N LEU A 370 -10.91 -10.75 -11.14
CA LEU A 370 -9.54 -11.24 -11.37
C LEU A 370 -9.32 -12.65 -10.81
N GLU A 371 -10.17 -13.16 -9.93
CA GLU A 371 -10.02 -14.51 -9.34
C GLU A 371 -9.83 -15.65 -10.36
N PRO A 372 -10.55 -15.68 -11.51
CA PRO A 372 -10.41 -16.75 -12.50
C PRO A 372 -9.02 -16.85 -13.15
N ILE A 373 -8.25 -15.75 -13.21
CA ILE A 373 -6.94 -15.68 -13.89
C ILE A 373 -5.76 -15.84 -12.91
N GLN A 374 -6.03 -15.92 -11.60
CA GLN A 374 -4.98 -16.14 -10.60
C GLN A 374 -4.39 -17.56 -10.69
N ASN A 375 -3.14 -17.73 -10.24
CA ASN A 375 -2.46 -19.03 -10.23
C ASN A 375 -3.24 -20.02 -9.39
N GLN A 376 -3.85 -21.00 -10.05
CA GLN A 376 -4.51 -22.10 -9.37
C GLN A 376 -3.53 -23.26 -9.24
N ARG A 377 -3.36 -23.76 -8.01
CA ARG A 377 -2.53 -24.95 -7.75
C ARG A 377 -3.37 -26.20 -7.95
N TYR A 378 -2.87 -27.09 -8.80
CA TYR A 378 -3.44 -28.41 -9.02
C TYR A 378 -2.43 -29.47 -8.60
N VAL A 379 -2.93 -30.61 -8.10
CA VAL A 379 -2.13 -31.82 -7.90
C VAL A 379 -2.21 -32.64 -9.19
N ILE A 380 -1.06 -33.01 -9.76
CA ILE A 380 -1.06 -33.92 -10.90
C ILE A 380 -1.50 -35.30 -10.43
N LYS A 381 -2.49 -35.88 -11.11
CA LYS A 381 -2.95 -37.25 -10.87
C LYS A 381 -2.24 -38.24 -11.79
#